data_AF-R1E391-F1
#
_entry.id   AF-R1E391-F1
#
_cell.length_a   1.000
_cell.length_b   1.000
_cell.length_c   1.000
_cell.angle_alpha   90.00
_cell.angle_beta   90.00
_cell.angle_gamma   90.00
#
_symmetry.space_group_name_H-M   'P 1'
#
loop_
_entity.id
_entity.type
_entity.pdbx_description
1 polymer ?
#
loop_
_entity_poly.entity_id
_entity_poly.type
_entity_poly.pdbx_seq_one_letter_code
_entity_poly.pdbx_strand_id
1 'polypeptide(L)'
;RQPNITAKMRFLLVDWLVHACYAYKFEDETLHLTVNLIDRFLERKRVLHPQLQLVGVAALMIAAKYEEVEYEPCCSEFARLTRGEFSAKQIRVTERFMLTSLEFKLTTPSSLVFLSQFCKVAGVAPRSDAGHISGYLAELTLGEYKMLSALPSTIAAAAVCLARVLTHCEEPWTNELAHHTGYSDAAVHPC
;
A
#
# COMPACT_ATOMS: atom_id res chain seq x y z
N ARG A 1 6.15 16.86 -9.19
CA ARG A 1 6.45 17.64 -7.97
C ARG A 1 5.19 18.36 -7.50
N GLN A 2 4.78 18.13 -6.25
CA GLN A 2 3.61 18.76 -5.61
C GLN A 2 4.02 20.02 -4.83
N PRO A 3 3.52 21.22 -5.17
CA PRO A 3 3.86 22.43 -4.44
C PRO A 3 3.09 22.58 -3.12
N ASN A 4 1.92 21.93 -2.98
CA ASN A 4 0.97 22.13 -1.88
C ASN A 4 0.75 20.89 -1.01
N ILE A 5 1.52 19.81 -1.21
CA ILE A 5 1.39 18.55 -0.48
C ILE A 5 2.75 18.18 0.09
N THR A 6 2.80 17.93 1.38
CA THR A 6 4.00 17.51 2.10
C THR A 6 3.97 16.01 2.39
N ALA A 7 5.13 15.40 2.68
CA ALA A 7 5.24 14.01 3.10
C ALA A 7 4.36 13.71 4.34
N LYS A 8 4.29 14.65 5.30
CA LYS A 8 3.44 14.53 6.50
C LYS A 8 1.95 14.47 6.13
N MET A 9 1.49 15.27 5.18
CA MET A 9 0.10 15.23 4.73
C MET A 9 -0.25 13.91 4.05
N ARG A 10 0.67 13.37 3.25
CA ARG A 10 0.52 12.03 2.67
C ARG A 10 0.42 10.97 3.76
N PHE A 11 1.33 10.99 4.73
CA PHE A 11 1.31 10.06 5.87
C PHE A 11 -0.04 10.10 6.61
N LEU A 12 -0.55 11.30 6.94
CA LEU A 12 -1.84 11.46 7.60
C LEU A 12 -3.02 10.94 6.75
N LEU A 13 -2.95 11.08 5.42
CA LEU A 13 -3.95 10.49 4.54
C LEU A 13 -3.89 8.97 4.57
N VAL A 14 -2.68 8.38 4.45
CA VAL A 14 -2.50 6.92 4.45
C VAL A 14 -2.93 6.33 5.79
N ASP A 15 -2.53 6.92 6.91
CA ASP A 15 -2.96 6.52 8.26
C ASP A 15 -4.49 6.51 8.39
N TRP A 16 -5.16 7.57 7.90
CA TRP A 16 -6.62 7.61 7.87
C TRP A 16 -7.23 6.51 6.97
N LEU A 17 -6.61 6.20 5.83
CA LEU A 17 -7.07 5.15 4.91
C LEU A 17 -6.88 3.73 5.49
N VAL A 18 -5.82 3.49 6.28
CA VAL A 18 -5.64 2.23 7.03
C VAL A 18 -6.84 2.00 7.94
N HIS A 19 -7.20 3.00 8.75
CA HIS A 19 -8.37 2.92 9.62
C HIS A 19 -9.68 2.71 8.83
N ALA A 20 -9.81 3.33 7.65
CA ALA A 20 -10.96 3.13 6.79
C ALA A 20 -11.04 1.68 6.28
N CYS A 21 -9.95 1.13 5.73
CA CYS A 21 -9.91 -0.26 5.25
C CYS A 21 -10.26 -1.25 6.36
N TYR A 22 -9.71 -1.04 7.57
CA TYR A 22 -10.00 -1.89 8.73
C TYR A 22 -11.48 -1.82 9.15
N ALA A 23 -12.10 -0.63 9.11
CA ALA A 23 -13.50 -0.44 9.44
C ALA A 23 -14.45 -1.14 8.44
N TYR A 24 -14.08 -1.14 7.16
CA TYR A 24 -14.81 -1.84 6.11
C TYR A 24 -14.45 -3.32 5.98
N LYS A 25 -13.40 -3.78 6.68
CA LYS A 25 -12.83 -5.13 6.57
C LYS A 25 -12.40 -5.46 5.14
N PHE A 26 -11.81 -4.48 4.45
CA PHE A 26 -11.17 -4.71 3.17
C PHE A 26 -9.86 -5.47 3.33
N GLU A 27 -9.49 -6.20 2.29
CA GLU A 27 -8.24 -6.95 2.23
C GLU A 27 -7.02 -6.02 2.10
N ASP A 28 -5.84 -6.52 2.48
CA ASP A 28 -4.61 -5.73 2.45
C ASP A 28 -4.23 -5.29 1.03
N GLU A 29 -4.60 -6.09 0.02
CA GLU A 29 -4.47 -5.79 -1.40
C GLU A 29 -5.19 -4.48 -1.76
N THR A 30 -6.40 -4.26 -1.23
CA THR A 30 -7.17 -3.04 -1.45
C THR A 30 -6.43 -1.82 -0.91
N LEU A 31 -5.86 -1.90 0.28
CA LEU A 31 -5.06 -0.82 0.86
C LEU A 31 -3.79 -0.55 0.04
N HIS A 32 -3.05 -1.59 -0.34
CA HIS A 32 -1.81 -1.45 -1.12
C HIS A 32 -2.08 -0.83 -2.50
N LEU A 33 -3.14 -1.27 -3.17
CA LEU A 33 -3.57 -0.70 -4.44
C LEU A 33 -4.01 0.76 -4.26
N THR A 34 -4.76 1.08 -3.19
CA THR A 34 -5.18 2.44 -2.88
C THR A 34 -3.98 3.40 -2.79
N VAL A 35 -2.97 3.04 -2.01
CA VAL A 35 -1.76 3.87 -1.83
C VAL A 35 -1.00 4.00 -3.14
N ASN A 36 -0.84 2.91 -3.90
CA ASN A 36 -0.21 2.94 -5.23
C ASN A 36 -0.90 3.91 -6.20
N LEU A 37 -2.24 3.89 -6.25
CA LEU A 37 -3.04 4.77 -7.09
C LEU A 37 -2.86 6.24 -6.69
N ILE A 38 -2.86 6.53 -5.39
CA ILE A 38 -2.63 7.89 -4.86
C ILE A 38 -1.27 8.41 -5.30
N ASP A 39 -0.20 7.66 -5.07
CA ASP A 39 1.16 8.12 -5.34
C ASP A 39 1.41 8.35 -6.84
N ARG A 40 0.97 7.40 -7.69
CA ARG A 40 1.07 7.55 -9.15
C ARG A 40 0.22 8.69 -9.68
N PHE A 41 -0.94 8.94 -9.08
CA PHE A 41 -1.77 10.08 -9.44
C PHE A 41 -1.11 11.40 -9.04
N LEU A 42 -0.54 11.50 -7.83
CA LEU A 42 0.19 12.67 -7.34
C LEU A 42 1.51 12.89 -8.09
N GLU A 43 2.10 11.87 -8.70
CA GLU A 43 3.24 12.05 -9.59
C GLU A 43 2.85 12.83 -10.86
N ARG A 44 1.68 12.50 -11.43
CA ARG A 44 1.20 13.02 -12.73
C ARG A 44 0.39 14.31 -12.63
N LYS A 45 -0.39 14.51 -11.56
CA LYS A 45 -1.38 15.59 -11.43
C LYS A 45 -1.13 16.42 -10.19
N ARG A 46 -1.13 17.75 -10.33
CA ARG A 46 -1.07 18.67 -9.19
C ARG A 46 -2.40 18.65 -8.44
N VAL A 47 -2.33 18.48 -7.13
CA VAL A 47 -3.50 18.43 -6.25
C VAL A 47 -3.36 19.50 -5.17
N LEU A 48 -4.46 20.18 -4.87
CA LEU A 48 -4.50 21.15 -3.78
C LEU A 48 -4.75 20.42 -2.45
N HIS A 49 -4.22 20.94 -1.35
CA HIS A 49 -4.42 20.38 -0.01
C HIS A 49 -5.88 19.96 0.28
N PRO A 50 -6.92 20.81 0.04
CA PRO A 50 -8.30 20.44 0.36
C PRO A 50 -8.86 19.30 -0.49
N GLN A 51 -8.21 18.95 -1.61
CA GLN A 51 -8.64 17.87 -2.50
C GLN A 51 -7.93 16.55 -2.22
N LEU A 52 -6.93 16.54 -1.31
CA LEU A 52 -6.12 15.36 -1.06
C LEU A 52 -6.94 14.20 -0.49
N GLN A 53 -7.87 14.46 0.43
CA GLN A 53 -8.76 13.42 0.96
C GLN A 53 -9.73 12.89 -0.11
N LEU A 54 -10.26 13.76 -0.98
CA LEU A 54 -11.09 13.35 -2.12
C LEU A 54 -10.34 12.41 -3.07
N VAL A 55 -9.06 12.68 -3.33
CA VAL A 55 -8.18 11.78 -4.10
C VAL A 55 -8.02 10.43 -3.40
N GLY A 56 -7.78 10.43 -2.08
CA GLY A 56 -7.65 9.20 -1.30
C GLY A 56 -8.91 8.33 -1.32
N VAL A 57 -10.08 8.96 -1.15
CA VAL A 57 -11.38 8.27 -1.19
C VAL A 57 -11.71 7.73 -2.57
N ALA A 58 -11.40 8.50 -3.63
CA ALA A 58 -11.57 8.03 -5.00
C ALA A 58 -10.65 6.85 -5.32
N ALA A 59 -9.39 6.88 -4.86
CA ALA A 59 -8.46 5.77 -5.00
C ALA A 59 -8.95 4.51 -4.26
N LEU A 60 -9.43 4.68 -3.01
CA LEU A 60 -9.97 3.57 -2.21
C LEU A 60 -11.19 2.95 -2.89
N MET A 61 -12.10 3.76 -3.43
CA MET A 61 -13.26 3.27 -4.15
C MET A 61 -12.87 2.53 -5.44
N ILE A 62 -11.83 2.96 -6.16
CA ILE A 62 -11.30 2.24 -7.32
C ILE A 62 -10.70 0.90 -6.90
N ALA A 63 -9.89 0.89 -5.85
CA ALA A 63 -9.24 -0.32 -5.35
C ALA A 63 -10.26 -1.33 -4.83
N ALA A 64 -11.24 -0.89 -4.05
CA ALA A 64 -12.31 -1.74 -3.54
C ALA A 64 -13.12 -2.38 -4.68
N LYS A 65 -13.43 -1.64 -5.75
CA LYS A 65 -14.09 -2.21 -6.94
C LYS A 65 -13.25 -3.22 -7.71
N TYR A 66 -11.93 -3.21 -7.50
CA TYR A 66 -11.00 -4.04 -8.25
C TYR A 66 -10.66 -5.33 -7.50
N GLU A 67 -10.42 -5.24 -6.18
CA GLU A 67 -9.97 -6.37 -5.36
C GLU A 67 -11.12 -7.07 -4.59
N GLU A 68 -12.15 -6.33 -4.17
CA GLU A 68 -13.20 -6.89 -3.31
C GLU A 68 -14.28 -7.61 -4.14
N VAL A 69 -14.38 -8.94 -3.98
CA VAL A 69 -15.29 -9.78 -4.78
C VAL A 69 -16.75 -9.66 -4.34
N GLU A 70 -17.00 -9.58 -3.03
CA GLU A 70 -18.35 -9.62 -2.44
C GLU A 70 -18.88 -8.23 -2.04
N TYR A 71 -18.11 -7.17 -2.30
CA TYR A 71 -18.47 -5.81 -1.93
C TYR A 71 -18.88 -5.02 -3.17
N GLU A 72 -20.11 -4.49 -3.18
CA GLU A 72 -20.57 -3.58 -4.24
C GLU A 72 -20.35 -2.11 -3.80
N PRO A 73 -19.26 -1.44 -4.23
CA PRO A 73 -18.85 -0.17 -3.64
C PRO A 73 -19.78 0.95 -4.14
N CYS A 74 -20.51 1.60 -3.24
CA CYS A 74 -21.42 2.67 -3.59
C CYS A 74 -20.84 4.07 -3.28
N CYS A 75 -20.92 5.01 -4.22
CA CYS A 75 -20.39 6.36 -4.02
C CYS A 75 -21.00 7.10 -2.83
N SER A 76 -22.23 6.77 -2.41
CA SER A 76 -22.87 7.38 -1.24
C SER A 76 -22.25 6.92 0.08
N GLU A 77 -21.71 5.71 0.11
CA GLU A 77 -21.02 5.14 1.26
C GLU A 77 -19.67 5.81 1.49
N PHE A 78 -18.89 5.99 0.42
CA PHE A 78 -17.64 6.74 0.46
C PHE A 78 -17.83 8.23 0.76
N ALA A 79 -18.96 8.83 0.36
CA ALA A 79 -19.31 10.19 0.78
C ALA A 79 -19.59 10.28 2.29
N ARG A 80 -20.19 9.23 2.88
CA ARG A 80 -20.38 9.13 4.34
C ARG A 80 -19.06 8.92 5.07
N LEU A 81 -18.11 8.17 4.49
CA LEU A 81 -16.77 7.99 5.06
C LEU A 81 -16.07 9.33 5.30
N THR A 82 -16.24 10.29 4.39
CA THR A 82 -15.72 11.66 4.53
C THR A 82 -16.63 12.57 5.35
N ARG A 83 -17.58 12.01 6.12
CA ARG A 83 -18.59 12.76 6.90
C ARG A 83 -19.35 13.81 6.07
N GLY A 84 -19.56 13.55 4.78
CA GLY A 84 -20.25 14.45 3.86
C GLY A 84 -19.42 15.63 3.34
N GLU A 85 -18.12 15.71 3.63
CA GLU A 85 -17.24 16.75 3.08
C GLU A 85 -17.23 16.75 1.54
N PHE A 86 -17.34 15.57 0.93
CA PHE A 86 -17.46 15.40 -0.52
C PHE A 86 -18.75 14.68 -0.90
N SER A 87 -19.40 15.18 -1.94
CA SER A 87 -20.56 14.53 -2.54
C SER A 87 -20.17 13.31 -3.37
N ALA A 88 -21.09 12.35 -3.49
CA ALA A 88 -20.94 11.19 -4.39
C ALA A 88 -20.61 11.60 -5.83
N LYS A 89 -21.12 12.76 -6.29
CA LYS A 89 -20.81 13.31 -7.61
C LYS A 89 -19.34 13.73 -7.72
N GLN A 90 -18.78 14.40 -6.71
CA GLN A 90 -17.36 14.76 -6.68
C GLN A 90 -16.45 13.53 -6.68
N ILE A 91 -16.82 12.50 -5.90
CA ILE A 91 -16.07 11.24 -5.85
C ILE A 91 -16.08 10.57 -7.24
N ARG A 92 -17.25 10.45 -7.88
CA ARG A 92 -17.38 9.86 -9.23
C ARG A 92 -16.61 10.63 -10.31
N VAL A 93 -16.59 11.96 -10.23
CA VAL A 93 -15.80 12.80 -11.15
C VAL A 93 -14.30 12.58 -10.94
N THR A 94 -13.87 12.52 -9.68
CA THR A 94 -12.46 12.31 -9.32
C THR A 94 -11.98 10.92 -9.71
N GLU A 95 -12.80 9.90 -9.50
CA GLU A 95 -12.56 8.54 -9.99
C GLU A 95 -12.25 8.54 -11.49
N ARG A 96 -13.16 9.09 -12.30
CA ARG A 96 -12.98 9.12 -13.76
C ARG A 96 -11.70 9.86 -14.13
N PHE A 97 -11.41 10.95 -13.45
CA PHE A 97 -10.19 11.72 -13.69
C PHE A 97 -8.93 10.94 -13.31
N MET A 98 -8.96 10.18 -12.21
CA MET A 98 -7.85 9.32 -11.81
C MET A 98 -7.63 8.18 -12.80
N LEU A 99 -8.68 7.44 -13.15
CA LEU A 99 -8.61 6.33 -14.12
C LEU A 99 -8.06 6.79 -15.47
N THR A 100 -8.56 7.91 -16.00
CA THR A 100 -8.06 8.47 -17.26
C THR A 100 -6.63 8.97 -17.15
N SER A 101 -6.24 9.59 -16.03
CA SER A 101 -4.87 10.06 -15.80
C SER A 101 -3.85 8.92 -15.67
N LEU A 102 -4.29 7.76 -15.20
CA LEU A 102 -3.49 6.53 -15.08
C LEU A 102 -3.63 5.60 -16.29
N GLU A 103 -4.36 6.02 -17.34
CA GLU A 103 -4.61 5.22 -18.54
C GLU A 103 -5.22 3.84 -18.22
N PHE A 104 -6.03 3.75 -17.17
CA PHE A 104 -6.62 2.50 -16.67
C PHE A 104 -5.59 1.41 -16.29
N LYS A 105 -4.31 1.77 -16.13
CA LYS A 105 -3.27 0.85 -15.64
C LYS A 105 -3.33 0.78 -14.12
N LEU A 106 -4.19 -0.06 -13.57
CA LEU A 106 -4.41 -0.16 -12.12
C LEU A 106 -3.35 -1.02 -11.45
N THR A 107 -3.03 -2.18 -12.02
CA THR A 107 -2.20 -3.18 -11.37
C THR A 107 -0.71 -2.92 -11.55
N THR A 108 0.00 -2.99 -10.43
CA THR A 108 1.47 -3.12 -10.35
C THR A 108 1.78 -4.08 -9.20
N PRO A 109 2.86 -4.88 -9.27
CA PRO A 109 3.17 -5.83 -8.21
C PRO A 109 3.48 -5.08 -6.90
N SER A 110 2.67 -5.32 -5.87
CA SER A 110 2.85 -4.76 -4.53
C SER A 110 3.89 -5.55 -3.72
N SER A 111 4.30 -5.00 -2.59
CA SER A 111 5.18 -5.69 -1.63
C SER A 111 4.54 -6.98 -1.13
N LEU A 112 3.21 -7.04 -0.96
CA LEU A 112 2.48 -8.24 -0.53
C LEU A 112 2.70 -9.45 -1.45
N VAL A 113 2.68 -9.21 -2.77
CA VAL A 113 2.88 -10.28 -3.76
C VAL A 113 4.24 -10.95 -3.56
N PHE A 114 5.28 -10.15 -3.35
CA PHE A 114 6.63 -10.66 -3.08
C PHE A 114 6.75 -11.27 -1.67
N LEU A 115 6.10 -10.66 -0.68
CA LEU A 115 6.16 -11.08 0.71
C LEU A 115 5.67 -12.52 0.89
N SER A 116 4.53 -12.87 0.29
CA SER A 116 4.00 -14.24 0.33
C SER A 116 5.01 -15.28 -0.19
N GLN A 117 5.67 -14.98 -1.31
CA GLN A 117 6.67 -15.84 -1.93
C GLN A 117 7.95 -15.92 -1.09
N PHE A 118 8.43 -14.80 -0.56
CA PHE A 118 9.66 -14.75 0.22
C PHE A 118 9.51 -15.38 1.60
N CYS A 119 8.35 -15.22 2.25
CA CYS A 119 8.01 -15.96 3.47
C CYS A 119 8.07 -17.47 3.23
N LYS A 120 7.49 -17.95 2.11
CA LYS A 120 7.52 -19.38 1.76
C LYS A 120 8.94 -19.90 1.58
N VAL A 121 9.79 -19.17 0.85
CA VAL A 121 11.20 -19.55 0.64
C VAL A 121 11.98 -19.53 1.96
N ALA A 122 11.72 -18.55 2.83
CA ALA A 122 12.37 -18.42 4.13
C ALA A 122 11.85 -19.40 5.19
N GLY A 123 10.90 -20.28 4.85
CA GLY A 123 10.27 -21.20 5.81
C GLY A 123 9.39 -20.49 6.86
N VAL A 124 8.99 -19.25 6.60
CA VAL A 124 8.14 -18.45 7.49
C VAL A 124 6.68 -18.80 7.21
N ALA A 125 6.04 -19.49 8.16
CA ALA A 125 4.61 -19.78 8.08
C ALA A 125 3.79 -18.47 8.21
N PRO A 126 2.73 -18.27 7.40
CA PRO A 126 1.95 -17.02 7.44
C PRO A 126 1.35 -16.68 8.81
N ARG A 127 0.97 -17.70 9.60
CA ARG A 127 0.37 -17.54 10.93
C ARG A 127 1.39 -17.55 12.08
N SER A 128 2.68 -17.57 11.77
CA SER A 128 3.74 -17.45 12.79
C SER A 128 3.96 -15.99 13.16
N ASP A 129 4.62 -15.74 14.30
CA ASP A 129 4.99 -14.38 14.71
C ASP A 129 5.80 -13.66 13.62
N ALA A 130 6.75 -14.36 12.99
CA ALA A 130 7.53 -13.81 11.88
C ALA A 130 6.66 -13.49 10.65
N GLY A 131 5.64 -14.32 10.38
CA GLY A 131 4.66 -14.08 9.32
C GLY A 131 3.89 -12.78 9.55
N HIS A 132 3.28 -12.62 10.73
CA HIS A 132 2.54 -11.42 11.10
C HIS A 132 3.43 -10.17 11.13
N ILE A 133 4.64 -10.26 11.72
CA ILE A 133 5.59 -9.15 11.77
C ILE A 133 6.00 -8.74 10.35
N SER A 134 6.25 -9.68 9.44
CA SER A 134 6.63 -9.36 8.06
C SER A 134 5.54 -8.58 7.32
N GLY A 135 4.27 -9.00 7.44
CA GLY A 135 3.14 -8.28 6.85
C GLY A 135 2.99 -6.88 7.44
N TYR A 136 3.07 -6.77 8.76
CA TYR A 136 2.99 -5.49 9.46
C TYR A 136 4.12 -4.52 9.05
N LEU A 137 5.36 -4.99 8.94
CA LEU A 137 6.49 -4.18 8.48
C LEU A 137 6.27 -3.67 7.05
N ALA A 138 5.75 -4.52 6.15
CA ALA A 138 5.43 -4.11 4.79
C ALA A 138 4.31 -3.05 4.76
N GLU A 139 3.27 -3.19 5.59
CA GLU A 139 2.20 -2.21 5.70
C GLU A 139 2.72 -0.85 6.22
N LEU A 140 3.59 -0.84 7.23
CA LEU A 140 4.20 0.39 7.76
C LEU A 140 4.91 1.20 6.67
N THR A 141 5.52 0.54 5.69
CA THR A 141 6.21 1.22 4.59
C THR A 141 5.27 2.04 3.70
N LEU A 142 3.97 1.71 3.66
CA LEU A 142 2.98 2.47 2.87
C LEU A 142 2.87 3.91 3.33
N GLY A 143 3.02 4.19 4.63
CA GLY A 143 2.99 5.54 5.19
C GLY A 143 4.30 6.31 5.00
N GLU A 144 5.43 5.62 4.93
CA GLU A 144 6.76 6.22 4.91
C GLU A 144 7.14 6.76 3.52
N TYR A 145 7.30 8.08 3.41
CA TYR A 145 7.55 8.73 2.11
C TYR A 145 8.89 8.30 1.49
N LYS A 146 9.91 8.00 2.30
CA LYS A 146 11.20 7.52 1.79
C LYS A 146 11.11 6.14 1.13
N MET A 147 10.14 5.32 1.54
CA MET A 147 9.97 3.97 0.97
C MET A 147 9.42 3.99 -0.46
N LEU A 148 8.95 5.13 -0.96
CA LEU A 148 8.53 5.28 -2.36
C LEU A 148 9.67 5.07 -3.37
N SER A 149 10.94 5.23 -2.95
CA SER A 149 12.09 4.96 -3.81
C SER A 149 12.56 3.50 -3.76
N ALA A 150 12.07 2.71 -2.80
CA ALA A 150 12.40 1.30 -2.69
C ALA A 150 11.52 0.47 -3.64
N LEU A 151 12.08 -0.60 -4.20
CA LEU A 151 11.29 -1.54 -4.99
C LEU A 151 10.38 -2.35 -4.07
N PRO A 152 9.15 -2.70 -4.49
CA PRO A 152 8.26 -3.54 -3.68
C PRO A 152 8.88 -4.88 -3.27
N SER A 153 9.71 -5.47 -4.14
CA SER A 153 10.50 -6.68 -3.84
C SER A 153 11.56 -6.45 -2.78
N THR A 154 12.24 -5.29 -2.78
CA THR A 154 13.22 -4.95 -1.75
C THR A 154 12.55 -4.77 -0.39
N ILE A 155 11.40 -4.08 -0.35
CA ILE A 155 10.59 -3.92 0.87
C ILE A 155 10.19 -5.29 1.44
N ALA A 156 9.69 -6.19 0.59
CA ALA A 156 9.29 -7.52 1.02
C ALA A 156 10.47 -8.33 1.56
N ALA A 157 11.63 -8.30 0.89
CA ALA A 157 12.83 -9.00 1.35
C ALA A 157 13.33 -8.44 2.70
N ALA A 158 13.33 -7.12 2.86
CA ALA A 158 13.70 -6.45 4.12
C ALA A 158 12.76 -6.80 5.25
N ALA A 159 11.45 -6.76 4.99
CA ALA A 159 10.42 -7.10 5.98
C ALA A 159 10.56 -8.55 6.47
N VAL A 160 10.79 -9.52 5.57
CA VAL A 160 11.02 -10.92 5.94
C VAL A 160 12.31 -11.09 6.74
N CYS A 161 13.41 -10.47 6.30
CA CYS A 161 14.69 -10.53 7.01
C CYS A 161 14.56 -9.96 8.44
N LEU A 162 14.01 -8.74 8.56
CA LEU A 162 13.83 -8.06 9.84
C LEU A 162 12.88 -8.83 10.75
N ALA A 163 11.78 -9.39 10.22
CA ALA A 163 10.89 -10.22 11.01
C ALA A 163 11.61 -11.44 11.62
N ARG A 164 12.47 -12.12 10.84
CA ARG A 164 13.27 -13.25 11.32
C ARG A 164 14.28 -12.84 12.39
N VAL A 165 14.91 -11.68 12.25
CA VAL A 165 15.78 -11.10 13.29
C VAL A 165 15.00 -10.86 14.58
N LEU A 166 13.82 -10.22 14.48
CA LEU A 166 12.99 -9.87 15.63
C LEU A 166 12.43 -11.10 16.36
N THR A 167 12.24 -12.22 15.66
CA THR A 167 11.85 -13.51 16.26
C THR A 167 13.04 -14.40 16.63
N HIS A 168 14.26 -13.84 16.74
CA HIS A 168 15.48 -14.54 17.16
C HIS A 168 15.85 -15.75 16.29
N CYS A 169 15.62 -15.68 14.98
CA CYS A 169 16.14 -16.69 14.05
C CYS A 169 17.67 -16.61 13.98
N GLU A 170 18.35 -17.76 14.12
CA GLU A 170 19.82 -17.81 14.11
C GLU A 170 20.44 -17.39 12.77
N GLU A 171 19.75 -17.69 11.66
CA GLU A 171 20.18 -17.31 10.30
C GLU A 171 19.07 -16.54 9.57
N PRO A 172 18.90 -15.22 9.83
CA PRO A 172 17.82 -14.42 9.25
C PRO A 172 17.88 -14.26 7.72
N TRP A 173 19.08 -14.37 7.13
CA TRP A 173 19.30 -14.28 5.70
C TRP A 173 20.02 -15.54 5.18
N THR A 174 19.28 -16.43 4.51
CA THR A 174 19.80 -17.71 4.01
C THR A 174 20.21 -17.63 2.53
N ASN A 175 20.99 -18.59 2.07
CA ASN A 175 21.39 -18.67 0.65
C ASN A 175 20.19 -18.87 -0.29
N GLU A 176 19.16 -19.62 0.14
CA GLU A 176 17.92 -19.79 -0.61
C GLU A 176 17.20 -18.45 -0.78
N LEU A 177 17.13 -17.64 0.28
CA LEU A 177 16.51 -16.32 0.22
C LEU A 177 17.28 -15.39 -0.71
N ALA A 178 18.61 -15.38 -0.63
CA ALA A 178 19.47 -14.63 -1.56
C ALA A 178 19.25 -15.06 -3.02
N HIS A 179 19.18 -16.37 -3.28
CA HIS A 179 18.98 -16.92 -4.61
C HIS A 179 17.61 -16.56 -5.21
N HIS A 180 16.54 -16.69 -4.43
CA HIS A 180 15.18 -16.44 -4.91
C HIS A 180 14.80 -14.96 -4.98
N THR A 181 15.34 -14.13 -4.10
CA THR A 181 15.09 -12.68 -4.12
C THR A 181 15.99 -11.94 -5.10
N GLY A 182 17.17 -12.50 -5.40
CA GLY A 182 18.20 -11.86 -6.21
C GLY A 182 18.97 -10.75 -5.47
N TYR A 183 18.74 -10.57 -4.17
CA TYR A 183 19.43 -9.56 -3.36
C TYR A 183 20.49 -10.20 -2.45
N SER A 184 21.50 -9.40 -2.09
CA SER A 184 22.41 -9.71 -0.98
C SER A 184 21.91 -9.05 0.30
N ASP A 185 22.32 -9.58 1.46
CA ASP A 185 21.99 -9.00 2.76
C ASP A 185 22.35 -7.50 2.84
N ALA A 186 23.56 -7.15 2.39
CA ALA A 186 24.01 -5.76 2.33
C ALA A 186 23.17 -4.85 1.40
N ALA A 187 22.52 -5.41 0.37
CA ALA A 187 21.65 -4.65 -0.53
C ALA A 187 20.26 -4.39 0.07
N VAL A 188 19.81 -5.23 0.99
CA VAL A 188 18.50 -5.13 1.66
C VAL A 188 18.60 -4.27 2.93
N HIS A 189 19.73 -4.30 3.63
CA HIS A 189 19.95 -3.60 4.90
C HIS A 189 19.60 -2.09 4.93
N PRO A 190 19.75 -1.30 3.85
CA PRO A 190 19.36 0.12 3.88
C PRO A 190 17.85 0.38 3.88
N CYS A 191 17.04 -0.62 3.52
CA CYS A 191 15.58 -0.55 3.49
C CYS A 191 15.02 -0.82 4.88
#